data_AF-A0AAN8YYC5-F1
#
_entry.id   AF-A0AAN8YYC5-F1
#
_cell.length_a   1.000
_cell.length_b   1.000
_cell.length_c   1.000
_cell.angle_alpha   90.00
_cell.angle_beta   90.00
_cell.angle_gamma   90.00
#
_symmetry.space_group_name_H-M   'P 1'
#
loop_
_entity.id
_entity.type
_entity.pdbx_description
1 polymer ?
#
loop_
_entity_poly.entity_id
_entity_poly.type
_entity_poly.pdbx_seq_one_letter_code
_entity_poly.pdbx_strand_id
1 'polypeptide(L)'
;MTAELSKGDRENLLEFFKVVAVRDGHTAAECTLRSSKRQNCPNPNAFIEELEEAFTFWGTPEGDVVHPAECMEQVLEKVRHHKVNIDGNICTVIVTTLVLEGWQRKLDPSYNMMGTLRALLFKADWAKSLSYTIEGIMAP
;
A
#
# COMPACT_ATOMS: atom_id res chain seq x y z
N MET A 1 -7.98 -16.19 -12.33
CA MET A 1 -7.47 -14.96 -12.99
C MET A 1 -6.06 -14.72 -12.47
N THR A 2 -5.11 -14.46 -13.35
CA THR A 2 -3.72 -14.14 -13.02
C THR A 2 -3.42 -12.73 -13.51
N ALA A 3 -2.93 -11.85 -12.63
CA ALA A 3 -2.50 -10.51 -13.00
C ALA A 3 -1.02 -10.54 -13.39
N GLU A 4 -0.68 -9.97 -14.54
CA GLU A 4 0.70 -9.81 -14.99
C GLU A 4 1.15 -8.37 -14.74
N LEU A 5 2.20 -8.21 -13.94
CA LEU A 5 2.71 -6.91 -13.55
C LEU A 5 3.97 -6.55 -14.34
N SER A 6 4.01 -5.33 -14.87
CA SER A 6 5.27 -4.78 -15.39
C SER A 6 6.28 -4.58 -14.26
N LYS A 7 7.52 -4.23 -14.61
CA LYS A 7 8.52 -3.87 -13.58
C LYS A 7 8.08 -2.66 -12.77
N GLY A 8 7.57 -1.61 -13.43
CA GLY A 8 7.08 -0.40 -12.78
C GLY A 8 5.88 -0.66 -11.87
N ASP A 9 4.93 -1.51 -12.30
CA ASP A 9 3.76 -1.84 -11.47
C ASP A 9 4.16 -2.57 -10.18
N ARG A 10 5.16 -3.47 -10.27
CA ARG A 10 5.72 -4.16 -9.09
C ARG A 10 6.40 -3.20 -8.14
N GLU A 11 7.20 -2.27 -8.65
CA GLU A 11 7.90 -1.26 -7.85
C GLU A 11 6.90 -0.33 -7.17
N ASN A 12 5.89 0.17 -7.90
CA ASN A 12 4.86 1.05 -7.37
C ASN A 12 3.98 0.35 -6.32
N LEU A 13 3.61 -0.93 -6.55
CA LEU A 13 2.87 -1.72 -5.56
C LEU A 13 3.69 -1.98 -4.30
N LEU A 14 4.97 -2.31 -4.44
CA LEU A 14 5.86 -2.51 -3.29
C LEU A 14 5.98 -1.24 -2.46
N GLU A 15 6.19 -0.10 -3.12
CA GLU A 15 6.22 1.22 -2.48
C GLU A 15 4.89 1.52 -1.78
N PHE A 16 3.77 1.35 -2.47
CA PHE A 16 2.42 1.52 -1.91
C PHE A 16 2.23 0.72 -0.62
N PHE A 17 2.55 -0.58 -0.61
CA PHE A 17 2.40 -1.39 0.60
C PHE A 17 3.36 -0.98 1.73
N LYS A 18 4.58 -0.52 1.40
CA LYS A 18 5.52 0.00 2.40
C LYS A 18 4.96 1.26 3.08
N VAL A 19 4.48 2.22 2.30
CA VAL A 19 3.99 3.51 2.81
C VAL A 19 2.70 3.33 3.60
N VAL A 20 1.80 2.44 3.16
CA VAL A 20 0.63 2.04 3.94
C VAL A 20 1.03 1.39 5.28
N ALA A 21 2.10 0.58 5.30
CA ALA A 21 2.60 -0.05 6.53
C ALA A 21 3.31 0.90 7.51
N VAL A 22 3.75 2.06 7.06
CA VAL A 22 4.27 3.12 7.94
C VAL A 22 3.26 4.23 8.19
N ARG A 23 2.02 4.08 7.69
CA ARG A 23 0.93 5.06 7.76
C ARG A 23 1.27 6.41 7.12
N ASP A 24 2.05 6.40 6.04
CA ASP A 24 2.32 7.59 5.23
C ASP A 24 1.24 7.74 4.15
N GLY A 25 0.21 8.54 4.45
CA GLY A 25 -0.95 8.75 3.58
C GLY A 25 -0.66 9.59 2.35
N HIS A 26 0.24 10.58 2.46
CA HIS A 26 0.64 11.41 1.33
C HIS A 26 1.28 10.58 0.23
N THR A 27 2.32 9.80 0.58
CA THR A 27 3.01 8.95 -0.39
C THR A 27 2.09 7.82 -0.87
N ALA A 28 1.21 7.28 -0.01
CA ALA A 28 0.21 6.30 -0.44
C ALA A 28 -0.73 6.86 -1.52
N ALA A 29 -1.14 8.12 -1.40
CA ALA A 29 -1.98 8.78 -2.39
C ALA A 29 -1.24 8.95 -3.72
N GLU A 30 0.01 9.40 -3.67
CA GLU A 30 0.83 9.53 -4.88
C GLU A 30 1.04 8.18 -5.59
N CYS A 31 1.37 7.12 -4.85
CA CYS A 31 1.48 5.76 -5.40
C CYS A 31 0.17 5.32 -6.07
N THR A 32 -0.98 5.65 -5.47
CA THR A 32 -2.30 5.33 -6.02
C THR A 32 -2.55 6.10 -7.31
N LEU A 33 -2.22 7.40 -7.36
CA LEU A 33 -2.35 8.22 -8.57
C LEU A 33 -1.42 7.73 -9.70
N ARG A 34 -0.21 7.24 -9.35
CA ARG A 34 0.75 6.62 -10.29
C ARG A 34 0.34 5.23 -10.77
N SER A 35 -0.69 4.62 -10.16
CA SER A 35 -1.15 3.27 -10.49
C SER A 35 -1.96 3.18 -11.79
N SER A 36 -2.04 4.26 -12.57
CA SER A 36 -2.56 4.20 -13.93
C SER A 36 -1.80 5.11 -14.87
N LYS A 37 -1.59 4.63 -16.10
CA LYS A 37 -1.05 5.46 -17.19
C LYS A 37 -2.04 6.50 -17.71
N ARG A 38 -3.33 6.38 -17.38
CA ARG A 38 -4.40 7.27 -17.83
C ARG A 38 -5.22 7.71 -16.62
N GLN A 39 -4.76 8.77 -15.95
CA GLN A 39 -5.41 9.26 -14.75
C GLN A 39 -6.66 10.09 -15.08
N ASN A 40 -7.76 9.82 -14.38
CA ASN A 40 -9.05 10.52 -14.53
C ASN A 40 -9.41 11.38 -13.32
N CYS A 41 -8.55 11.42 -12.30
CA CYS A 41 -8.75 12.22 -11.10
C CYS A 41 -8.81 13.73 -11.46
N PRO A 42 -9.93 14.42 -11.20
CA PRO A 42 -10.09 15.83 -11.57
C PRO A 42 -9.32 16.76 -10.63
N ASN A 43 -9.07 16.34 -9.38
CA ASN A 43 -8.29 17.11 -8.41
C ASN A 43 -7.38 16.18 -7.59
N PRO A 44 -6.18 15.85 -8.10
CA PRO A 44 -5.23 14.98 -7.40
C PRO A 44 -4.80 15.50 -6.03
N ASN A 45 -4.71 16.82 -5.85
CA ASN A 45 -4.26 17.41 -4.59
C ASN A 45 -5.30 17.19 -3.48
N ALA A 46 -6.59 17.36 -3.79
CA ALA A 46 -7.66 17.07 -2.82
C ALA A 46 -7.69 15.60 -2.42
N PHE A 47 -7.40 14.68 -3.36
CA PHE A 47 -7.26 13.26 -3.05
C PHE A 47 -6.08 12.99 -2.10
N ILE A 48 -4.94 13.65 -2.34
CA ILE A 48 -3.74 13.52 -1.49
C ILE A 48 -4.02 14.04 -0.08
N GLU A 49 -4.55 15.26 0.05
CA GLU A 49 -4.89 15.87 1.33
C GLU A 49 -5.86 14.98 2.13
N GLU A 50 -6.94 14.52 1.52
CA GLU A 50 -7.93 13.68 2.19
C GLU A 50 -7.38 12.32 2.63
N LEU A 51 -6.46 11.73 1.87
CA LEU A 51 -5.85 10.46 2.24
C LEU A 51 -4.80 10.65 3.34
N GLU A 52 -4.01 11.72 3.27
CA GLU A 52 -3.06 12.10 4.31
C GLU A 52 -3.76 12.35 5.65
N GLU A 53 -4.87 13.07 5.65
CA GLU A 53 -5.68 13.28 6.86
C GLU A 53 -6.20 11.96 7.46
N ALA A 54 -6.71 11.06 6.61
CA ALA A 54 -7.23 9.77 7.06
C ALA A 54 -6.13 8.91 7.70
N PHE A 55 -4.97 8.80 7.05
CA PHE A 55 -3.83 8.05 7.57
C PHE A 55 -3.24 8.68 8.83
N THR A 56 -3.17 10.01 8.90
CA THR A 56 -2.75 10.74 10.10
C THR A 56 -3.67 10.43 11.27
N PHE A 57 -4.99 10.47 11.05
CA PHE A 57 -5.96 10.10 12.07
C PHE A 57 -5.80 8.65 12.52
N TRP A 58 -5.69 7.69 11.58
CA TRP A 58 -5.46 6.28 11.94
C TRP A 58 -4.13 6.07 12.66
N GLY A 59 -3.16 6.97 12.49
CA GLY A 59 -1.89 6.99 13.23
C GLY A 59 -2.01 7.38 14.71
N THR A 60 -3.12 8.00 15.13
CA THR A 60 -3.36 8.41 16.52
C THR A 60 -3.81 7.24 17.40
N PRO A 61 -3.66 7.29 18.74
CA PRO A 61 -4.19 6.28 19.65
C PRO A 61 -5.70 6.06 19.50
N GLU A 62 -6.45 7.11 19.21
CA GLU A 62 -7.90 7.08 18.99
C GLU A 62 -8.25 6.39 17.67
N GLY A 63 -7.46 6.65 16.63
CA GLY A 63 -7.59 6.03 15.31
C GLY A 63 -7.02 4.61 15.23
N ASP A 64 -6.13 4.21 16.14
CA ASP A 64 -5.55 2.86 16.18
C ASP A 64 -6.59 1.79 16.55
N VAL A 65 -7.70 2.22 17.16
CA VAL A 65 -8.87 1.38 17.45
C VAL A 65 -9.71 1.14 16.19
N VAL A 66 -9.58 1.99 15.16
CA VAL A 66 -10.26 1.82 13.88
C VAL A 66 -9.71 0.59 13.20
N HIS A 67 -10.62 -0.29 12.83
CA HIS A 67 -10.26 -1.58 12.30
C HIS A 67 -9.60 -1.44 10.91
N PRO A 68 -8.46 -2.10 10.62
CA PRO A 68 -7.75 -1.93 9.34
C PRO A 68 -8.60 -2.16 8.08
N ALA A 69 -9.61 -3.04 8.15
CA ALA A 69 -10.54 -3.23 7.04
C ALA A 69 -11.44 -2.00 6.80
N GLU A 70 -11.84 -1.27 7.85
CA GLU A 70 -12.60 -0.03 7.74
C GLU A 70 -11.73 1.09 7.18
N CYS A 71 -10.47 1.19 7.62
CA CYS A 71 -9.51 2.11 7.02
C CYS A 71 -9.42 1.89 5.50
N MET A 72 -9.30 0.63 5.08
CA MET A 72 -9.18 0.31 3.67
C MET A 72 -10.47 0.57 2.87
N GLU A 73 -11.64 0.31 3.45
CA GLU A 73 -12.91 0.68 2.84
C GLU A 73 -12.96 2.19 2.57
N GLN A 74 -12.52 3.01 3.52
CA GLN A 74 -12.41 4.47 3.35
C GLN A 74 -11.41 4.85 2.25
N VAL A 75 -10.28 4.16 2.13
CA VAL A 75 -9.33 4.39 1.01
C VAL A 75 -10.01 4.13 -0.33
N LEU A 76 -10.71 3.00 -0.48
CA LEU A 76 -11.41 2.65 -1.72
C LEU A 76 -12.56 3.63 -2.03
N GLU A 77 -13.26 4.10 -1.01
CA GLU A 77 -14.28 5.13 -1.17
C GLU A 77 -13.69 6.45 -1.68
N LYS A 78 -12.55 6.89 -1.13
CA LYS A 78 -11.84 8.08 -1.61
C LYS A 78 -11.35 7.93 -3.05
N VAL A 79 -10.79 6.77 -3.40
CA VAL A 79 -10.41 6.44 -4.79
C VAL A 79 -11.61 6.60 -5.74
N ARG A 80 -12.77 6.08 -5.34
CA ARG A 80 -14.01 6.19 -6.12
C ARG A 80 -14.51 7.63 -6.20
N HIS A 81 -14.54 8.35 -5.08
CA HIS A 81 -15.03 9.73 -4.98
C HIS A 81 -14.22 10.67 -5.88
N HIS A 82 -12.89 10.57 -5.77
CA HIS A 82 -11.95 11.37 -6.55
C HIS A 82 -11.71 10.84 -7.96
N LYS A 83 -12.44 9.80 -8.38
CA LYS A 83 -12.32 9.19 -9.73
C LYS A 83 -10.88 8.82 -10.08
N VAL A 84 -10.12 8.38 -9.09
CA VAL A 84 -8.74 7.94 -9.28
C VAL A 84 -8.78 6.63 -10.07
N ASN A 85 -8.16 6.65 -11.24
CA ASN A 85 -8.04 5.49 -12.10
C ASN A 85 -6.87 4.61 -11.64
N ILE A 86 -7.11 3.30 -11.57
CA ILE A 86 -6.11 2.28 -11.20
C ILE A 86 -6.15 1.22 -12.31
N ASP A 87 -4.99 0.91 -12.89
CA ASP A 87 -4.90 -0.08 -13.96
C ASP A 87 -5.34 -1.46 -13.45
N GLY A 88 -6.07 -2.21 -14.28
CA GLY A 88 -6.78 -3.43 -13.86
C GLY A 88 -5.89 -4.48 -13.19
N ASN A 89 -4.63 -4.63 -13.62
CA ASN A 89 -3.69 -5.58 -13.00
C ASN A 89 -3.27 -5.13 -11.59
N ILE A 90 -3.02 -3.83 -11.37
CA ILE A 90 -2.71 -3.29 -10.05
C ILE A 90 -3.95 -3.37 -9.15
N CYS A 91 -5.12 -2.99 -9.66
CA CYS A 91 -6.39 -3.08 -8.94
C CYS A 91 -6.68 -4.52 -8.50
N THR A 92 -6.45 -5.50 -9.38
CA THR A 92 -6.61 -6.93 -9.05
C THR A 92 -5.72 -7.33 -7.89
N VAL A 93 -4.46 -6.88 -7.85
CA VAL A 93 -3.53 -7.18 -6.75
C VAL A 93 -4.00 -6.53 -5.46
N ILE A 94 -4.36 -5.24 -5.48
CA ILE A 94 -4.87 -4.53 -4.30
C ILE A 94 -6.09 -5.27 -3.75
N VAL A 95 -7.14 -5.46 -4.56
CA VAL A 95 -8.38 -6.11 -4.12
C VAL A 95 -8.14 -7.54 -3.64
N THR A 96 -7.29 -8.32 -4.32
CA THR A 96 -6.97 -9.69 -3.87
C THR A 96 -6.28 -9.69 -2.53
N THR A 97 -5.30 -8.80 -2.30
CA THR A 97 -4.64 -8.65 -1.00
C THR A 97 -5.65 -8.29 0.08
N LEU A 98 -6.59 -7.39 -0.19
CA LEU A 98 -7.63 -6.99 0.77
C LEU A 98 -8.60 -8.10 1.10
N VAL A 99 -9.04 -8.86 0.10
CA VAL A 99 -9.90 -10.03 0.32
C VAL A 99 -9.16 -11.07 1.16
N LEU A 100 -7.91 -11.40 0.80
CA LEU A 100 -7.10 -12.35 1.57
C LEU A 100 -6.93 -11.91 3.02
N GLU A 101 -6.71 -10.62 3.26
CA GLU A 101 -6.65 -10.04 4.60
C GLU A 101 -7.96 -10.20 5.38
N GLY A 102 -9.09 -9.86 4.74
CA GLY A 102 -10.43 -10.04 5.31
C GLY A 102 -10.72 -11.49 5.71
N TRP A 103 -10.33 -12.43 4.87
CA TRP A 103 -10.49 -13.87 5.12
C TRP A 103 -9.53 -14.39 6.19
N GLN A 104 -8.24 -14.02 6.13
CA GLN A 104 -7.24 -14.42 7.11
C GLN A 104 -7.65 -14.01 8.52
N ARG A 105 -8.18 -12.80 8.69
CA ARG A 105 -8.70 -12.33 9.97
C ARG A 105 -9.93 -13.11 10.45
N LYS A 106 -10.86 -13.44 9.55
CA LYS A 106 -12.03 -14.27 9.91
C LYS A 106 -11.62 -15.66 10.40
N LEU A 107 -10.51 -16.18 9.90
CA LEU A 107 -9.96 -17.48 10.29
C LEU A 107 -9.09 -17.39 11.55
N ASP A 108 -8.31 -16.32 11.69
CA ASP A 108 -7.45 -16.03 12.84
C ASP A 108 -7.56 -14.53 13.22
N PRO A 109 -8.39 -14.20 14.22
CA PRO A 109 -8.59 -12.82 14.67
C PRO A 109 -7.32 -12.18 15.26
N SER A 110 -6.31 -12.96 15.63
CA SER A 110 -5.05 -12.47 16.19
C SER A 110 -4.00 -12.13 15.12
N TYR A 111 -4.30 -12.41 13.85
CA TYR A 111 -3.38 -12.19 12.74
C TYR A 111 -3.22 -10.69 12.41
N ASN A 112 -1.97 -10.20 12.46
CA ASN A 112 -1.63 -8.83 12.09
C ASN A 112 -0.92 -8.80 10.72
N MET A 113 -1.69 -8.55 9.66
CA MET A 113 -1.15 -8.44 8.29
C MET A 113 -0.14 -7.30 8.18
N MET A 114 -0.41 -6.14 8.77
CA MET A 114 0.48 -4.98 8.69
C MET A 114 1.83 -5.25 9.37
N GLY A 115 1.82 -5.96 10.50
CA GLY A 115 3.02 -6.45 11.16
C GLY A 115 3.80 -7.46 10.31
N THR A 116 3.09 -8.36 9.63
CA THR A 116 3.69 -9.35 8.72
C THR A 116 4.29 -8.69 7.47
N LEU A 117 3.57 -7.74 6.86
CA LEU A 117 4.04 -6.92 5.74
C LEU A 117 5.28 -6.14 6.15
N ARG A 118 5.27 -5.47 7.32
CA ARG A 118 6.47 -4.84 7.90
C ARG A 118 7.61 -5.84 7.99
N ALA A 119 7.40 -6.98 8.64
CA ALA A 119 8.45 -7.98 8.83
C ALA A 119 9.04 -8.49 7.50
N LEU A 120 8.20 -8.73 6.49
CA LEU A 120 8.62 -9.21 5.17
C LEU A 120 9.33 -8.11 4.35
N LEU A 121 8.78 -6.90 4.33
CA LEU A 121 9.34 -5.76 3.59
C LEU A 121 10.68 -5.32 4.20
N PHE A 122 10.75 -5.20 5.52
CA PHE A 122 11.99 -4.86 6.21
C PHE A 122 13.03 -5.98 6.13
N LYS A 123 12.65 -7.27 6.18
CA LYS A 123 13.60 -8.36 5.92
C LYS A 123 14.14 -8.35 4.49
N ALA A 124 13.29 -8.06 3.50
CA ALA A 124 13.71 -7.97 2.10
C ALA A 124 14.65 -6.79 1.86
N ASP A 125 14.38 -5.63 2.46
CA ASP A 125 15.26 -4.46 2.40
C ASP A 125 16.59 -4.70 3.11
N TRP A 126 16.57 -5.36 4.29
CA TRP A 126 17.78 -5.79 4.98
C TRP A 126 18.62 -6.76 4.15
N ALA A 127 17.98 -7.78 3.54
CA ALA A 127 18.68 -8.74 2.71
C ALA A 127 19.32 -8.06 1.48
N LYS A 128 18.62 -7.13 0.81
CA LYS A 128 19.17 -6.33 -0.28
C LYS A 128 20.32 -5.44 0.17
N SER A 129 20.16 -4.73 1.29
CA SER A 129 21.19 -3.84 1.82
C SER A 129 22.46 -4.61 2.20
N LEU A 130 22.31 -5.82 2.75
CA LEU A 130 23.42 -6.69 3.10
C LEU A 130 24.15 -7.18 1.84
N SER A 131 23.42 -7.61 0.80
CA SER A 131 24.03 -8.01 -0.46
C SER A 131 24.77 -6.86 -1.15
N TYR A 132 24.19 -5.65 -1.18
CA TYR A 132 24.87 -4.47 -1.73
C TYR A 132 26.14 -4.10 -0.94
N THR A 133 26.12 -4.24 0.39
CA THR A 133 27.29 -3.96 1.24
C THR A 133 28.38 -5.01 1.03
N ILE A 134 28.02 -6.29 0.93
CA ILE A 134 28.96 -7.38 0.65
C ILE A 134 29.58 -7.24 -0.75
N GLU A 135 28.78 -6.89 -1.77
CA GLU A 135 29.29 -6.60 -3.12
C GLU A 135 30.18 -5.36 -3.15
N GLY A 136 29.85 -4.31 -2.40
CA GLY A 136 30.68 -3.11 -2.29
C GLY A 136 32.01 -3.31 -1.56
N ILE A 137 32.07 -4.26 -0.62
CA ILE A 137 33.30 -4.66 0.08
C ILE A 137 34.14 -5.63 -0.76
N MET A 138 33.52 -6.43 -1.64
CA MET A 138 34.19 -7.38 -2.53
C MET A 138 34.51 -6.83 -3.93
N ALA A 139 34.13 -5.58 -4.23
CA ALA A 139 34.56 -4.90 -5.44
C ALA A 139 36.05 -4.50 -5.32
N PRO A 140 36.90 -4.81 -6.32
CA PRO A 140 38.34 -4.54 -6.27
C PRO A 140 38.68 -3.04 -6.35
#